data_AF-A0A936JKV9-F1
#
_entry.id   AF-A0A936JKV9-F1
#
_cell.length_a   1.000
_cell.length_b   1.000
_cell.length_c   1.000
_cell.angle_alpha   90.00
_cell.angle_beta   90.00
_cell.angle_gamma   90.00
#
_symmetry.space_group_name_H-M   'P 1'
#
loop_
_entity.id
_entity.type
_entity.pdbx_description
1 polymer ?
#
loop_
_entity_poly.entity_id
_entity_poly.type
_entity_poly.pdbx_seq_one_letter_code
_entity_poly.pdbx_strand_id
1 'polypeptide(L)'
;MELSTTPDFSSLAFSTDSSIYPQLQVPNLQDNQHYFWRVRANIDGAKPVYSQWSSVWSFTVGISLPNIPKLLSPAKDTVRVSINQALKWNAVDYPDGITYPTLYAVQVSEDTAFTAKLIDTAGVSSPTFTVTKLASDTKYYWRVAGINESLFGAWSDVWNFTTLSLPQVTSLQSPLNGATGVVIKPNLSWRRTLNASSYELQIDTISSFTSPIISKTVLDSVSKIFSGLKTGRTYFWRVRAINEAGIGEWSEVWKFTVEGIIGVQEGTPNVSGIDVEFTNPIELLAQFTITNFSKTHTTVSILDQTGRLVSTVFDGEIPTGTMAVEWDTRMVASGVYFVEVRSSGERVTKKIVTVK
;
A
#
# COMPACT_ATOMS: atom_id res chain seq x y z
N MET A 1 -18.08 63.82 -26.01
CA MET A 1 -17.27 62.59 -25.82
C MET A 1 -16.64 62.24 -27.15
N GLU A 2 -15.37 61.84 -27.13
CA GLU A 2 -14.71 61.25 -28.29
C GLU A 2 -14.27 59.83 -27.94
N LEU A 3 -14.43 58.93 -28.92
CA LEU A 3 -13.93 57.57 -28.91
C LEU A 3 -13.07 57.39 -30.17
N SER A 4 -11.89 56.81 -30.03
CA SER A 4 -10.90 56.67 -31.08
C SER A 4 -10.25 55.29 -31.06
N THR A 5 -9.77 54.83 -32.21
CA THR A 5 -8.92 53.63 -32.32
C THR A 5 -7.44 53.95 -32.09
N THR A 6 -7.07 55.23 -31.98
CA THR A 6 -5.70 55.69 -31.69
C THR A 6 -5.66 56.56 -30.42
N PRO A 7 -4.57 56.52 -29.64
CA PRO A 7 -4.49 57.25 -28.37
C PRO A 7 -4.41 58.79 -28.54
N ASP A 8 -4.01 59.25 -29.73
CA ASP A 8 -3.93 60.67 -30.09
C ASP A 8 -5.24 61.25 -30.67
N PHE A 9 -6.29 60.43 -30.78
CA PHE A 9 -7.58 60.80 -31.35
C PHE A 9 -7.53 61.22 -32.84
N SER A 10 -6.49 60.82 -33.59
CA SER A 10 -6.38 61.06 -35.03
C SER A 10 -7.35 60.20 -35.87
N SER A 11 -7.80 59.07 -35.33
CA SER A 11 -8.81 58.20 -35.96
C SER A 11 -10.04 58.03 -35.07
N LEU A 12 -11.01 58.93 -35.19
CA LEU A 12 -12.23 58.89 -34.39
C LEU A 12 -13.16 57.76 -34.86
N ALA A 13 -13.54 56.89 -33.94
CA ALA A 13 -14.56 55.86 -34.15
C ALA A 13 -15.97 56.40 -33.84
N PHE A 14 -16.07 57.35 -32.90
CA PHE A 14 -17.33 57.99 -32.53
C PHE A 14 -17.07 59.35 -31.86
N SER A 15 -17.94 60.33 -32.11
CA SER A 15 -17.90 61.63 -31.44
C SER A 15 -19.30 62.21 -31.28
N THR A 16 -19.59 62.81 -30.13
CA THR A 16 -20.85 63.53 -29.87
C THR A 16 -20.66 64.65 -28.85
N ASP A 17 -21.38 65.74 -29.05
CA ASP A 17 -21.42 66.91 -28.15
C ASP A 17 -22.79 67.07 -27.45
N SER A 18 -23.69 66.08 -27.56
CA SER A 18 -25.11 66.22 -27.21
C SER A 18 -25.58 65.33 -26.06
N SER A 19 -24.68 64.86 -25.18
CA SER A 19 -25.09 64.05 -24.02
C SER A 19 -25.27 64.91 -22.77
N ILE A 20 -26.49 64.92 -22.23
CA ILE A 20 -26.82 65.52 -20.92
C ILE A 20 -26.80 64.51 -19.77
N TYR A 21 -26.54 63.23 -20.06
CA TYR A 21 -26.46 62.16 -19.07
C TYR A 21 -25.00 61.79 -18.78
N PRO A 22 -24.69 61.33 -17.56
CA PRO A 22 -23.34 60.87 -17.18
C PRO A 22 -22.98 59.49 -17.77
N GLN A 23 -23.77 59.00 -18.72
CA GLN A 23 -23.58 57.71 -19.40
C GLN A 23 -23.97 57.86 -20.87
N LEU A 24 -23.27 57.12 -21.73
CA LEU A 24 -23.53 57.10 -23.17
C LEU A 24 -23.33 55.69 -23.71
N GLN A 25 -24.32 55.20 -24.45
CA GLN A 25 -24.22 53.93 -25.18
C GLN A 25 -23.67 54.22 -26.58
N VAL A 26 -22.54 53.61 -26.94
CA VAL A 26 -21.94 53.76 -28.27
C VAL A 26 -22.24 52.51 -29.09
N PRO A 27 -23.03 52.62 -30.18
CA PRO A 27 -23.36 51.47 -31.01
C PRO A 27 -22.20 51.09 -31.96
N ASN A 28 -22.28 49.89 -32.55
CA ASN A 28 -21.45 49.43 -33.66
C ASN A 28 -19.94 49.34 -33.39
N LEU A 29 -19.55 49.13 -32.14
CA LEU A 29 -18.15 48.86 -31.82
C LEU A 29 -17.73 47.49 -32.35
N GLN A 30 -16.57 47.46 -32.99
CA GLN A 30 -15.98 46.22 -33.52
C GLN A 30 -15.43 45.35 -32.39
N ASP A 31 -15.70 44.05 -32.45
CA ASP A 31 -15.15 43.05 -31.52
C ASP A 31 -13.62 42.95 -31.64
N ASN A 32 -12.94 42.67 -30.52
CA ASN A 32 -11.48 42.69 -30.35
C ASN A 32 -10.78 44.02 -30.71
N GLN A 33 -11.52 45.10 -30.96
CA GLN A 33 -10.92 46.41 -31.20
C GLN A 33 -10.68 47.13 -29.87
N HIS A 34 -9.45 47.62 -29.70
CA HIS A 34 -9.06 48.50 -28.60
C HIS A 34 -9.45 49.94 -28.94
N TYR A 35 -10.13 50.61 -28.00
CA TYR A 35 -10.56 52.00 -28.13
C TYR A 35 -10.03 52.86 -26.98
N PHE A 36 -9.82 54.14 -27.29
CA PHE A 36 -9.48 55.20 -26.35
C PHE A 36 -10.63 56.18 -26.30
N TRP A 37 -10.99 56.68 -25.13
CA TRP A 37 -12.05 57.67 -24.98
C TRP A 37 -11.67 58.80 -24.02
N ARG A 38 -12.28 59.96 -24.27
CA ARG A 38 -12.21 61.14 -23.42
C ARG A 38 -13.52 61.92 -23.46
N VAL A 39 -13.79 62.63 -22.37
CA VAL A 39 -14.98 63.48 -22.23
C VAL A 39 -14.59 64.89 -21.81
N ARG A 40 -15.38 65.88 -22.22
CA ARG A 40 -15.29 67.26 -21.74
C ARG A 40 -16.71 67.79 -21.56
N ALA A 41 -16.87 68.72 -20.63
CA ALA A 41 -18.14 69.40 -20.43
C ALA A 41 -18.26 70.57 -21.41
N ASN A 42 -19.48 70.90 -21.82
CA ASN A 42 -19.80 72.15 -22.49
C ASN A 42 -20.91 72.90 -21.72
N ILE A 43 -20.93 74.21 -21.88
CA ILE A 43 -22.07 75.05 -21.53
C ILE A 43 -22.75 75.43 -22.84
N ASP A 44 -24.01 75.03 -23.00
CA ASP A 44 -24.77 75.26 -24.22
C ASP A 44 -25.20 76.74 -24.35
N GLY A 45 -25.19 77.26 -25.58
CA GLY A 45 -25.47 78.67 -25.89
C GLY A 45 -25.02 79.06 -27.31
N ALA A 46 -25.29 80.31 -27.73
CA ALA A 46 -24.94 80.80 -29.07
C ALA A 46 -23.42 80.74 -29.40
N LYS A 47 -22.58 80.63 -28.37
CA LYS A 47 -21.15 80.34 -28.46
C LYS A 47 -20.80 79.29 -27.39
N PRO A 48 -20.81 77.99 -27.71
CA PRO A 48 -20.55 76.95 -26.72
C PRO A 48 -19.13 77.08 -26.15
N VAL A 49 -19.03 76.97 -24.82
CA VAL A 49 -17.75 76.99 -24.09
C VAL A 49 -17.45 75.60 -23.58
N TYR A 50 -16.24 75.10 -23.84
CA TYR A 50 -15.83 73.75 -23.49
C TYR A 50 -14.80 73.75 -22.36
N SER A 51 -14.89 72.77 -21.47
CA SER A 51 -13.83 72.49 -20.50
C SER A 51 -12.59 71.89 -21.18
N GLN A 52 -11.51 71.74 -20.41
CA GLN A 52 -10.45 70.80 -20.80
C GLN A 52 -11.00 69.38 -20.90
N TRP A 53 -10.35 68.56 -21.74
CA TRP A 53 -10.62 67.13 -21.82
C TRP A 53 -10.24 66.43 -20.51
N SER A 54 -10.96 65.35 -20.20
CA SER A 54 -10.58 64.39 -19.16
C SER A 54 -9.24 63.72 -19.49
N SER A 55 -8.71 62.96 -18.52
CA SER A 55 -7.70 61.95 -18.84
C SER A 55 -8.23 60.99 -19.91
N VAL A 56 -7.32 60.41 -20.69
CA VAL A 56 -7.66 59.39 -21.67
C VAL A 56 -7.85 58.06 -20.94
N TRP A 57 -8.97 57.41 -21.22
CA TRP A 57 -9.28 56.06 -20.75
C TRP A 57 -9.32 55.11 -21.96
N SER A 58 -9.21 53.81 -21.73
CA SER A 58 -9.27 52.83 -22.81
C SER A 58 -9.92 51.52 -22.42
N PHE A 59 -10.39 50.77 -23.42
CA PHE A 59 -10.98 49.43 -23.25
C PHE A 59 -10.87 48.64 -24.56
N THR A 60 -11.00 47.31 -24.48
CA THR A 60 -11.15 46.44 -25.65
C THR A 60 -12.55 45.87 -25.66
N VAL A 61 -13.19 45.87 -26.82
CA VAL A 61 -14.52 45.27 -26.99
C VAL A 61 -14.37 43.78 -27.17
N GLY A 62 -15.22 43.00 -26.50
CA GLY A 62 -15.27 41.55 -26.65
C GLY A 62 -15.10 40.81 -25.34
N ILE A 63 -15.07 39.48 -25.45
CA ILE A 63 -14.90 38.59 -24.31
C ILE A 63 -13.41 38.54 -23.96
N SER A 64 -13.09 38.93 -22.74
CA SER A 64 -11.75 38.79 -22.18
C SER A 64 -11.38 37.32 -22.09
N LEU A 65 -10.26 36.92 -22.71
CA LEU A 65 -9.78 35.54 -22.63
C LEU A 65 -9.04 35.31 -21.32
N PRO A 66 -9.17 34.12 -20.70
CA PRO A 66 -8.44 33.82 -19.48
C PRO A 66 -6.93 33.79 -19.73
N ASN A 67 -6.15 34.24 -18.73
CA ASN A 67 -4.71 34.06 -18.74
C ASN A 67 -4.33 32.57 -18.69
N ILE A 68 -3.07 32.28 -19.02
CA ILE A 68 -2.54 30.91 -19.07
C ILE A 68 -2.62 30.26 -17.68
N PRO A 69 -3.27 29.08 -17.53
CA PRO A 69 -3.29 28.36 -16.26
C PRO A 69 -1.89 28.00 -15.77
N LYS A 70 -1.59 28.33 -14.50
CA LYS A 70 -0.33 27.92 -13.84
C LYS A 70 -0.49 26.52 -13.25
N LEU A 71 0.26 25.55 -13.79
CA LEU A 71 0.22 24.17 -13.34
C LEU A 71 0.84 24.00 -11.94
N LEU A 72 0.30 23.07 -11.14
CA LEU A 72 0.73 22.81 -9.76
C LEU A 72 1.15 21.35 -9.52
N SER A 73 0.29 20.39 -9.89
CA SER A 73 0.50 18.97 -9.57
C SER A 73 -0.11 18.06 -10.63
N PRO A 74 0.52 16.91 -10.96
CA PRO A 74 1.86 16.51 -10.52
C PRO A 74 2.91 17.48 -11.05
N ALA A 75 3.99 17.71 -10.30
CA ALA A 75 5.06 18.59 -10.75
C ALA A 75 5.71 18.04 -12.02
N LYS A 76 6.27 18.91 -12.85
CA LYS A 76 6.94 18.50 -14.09
C LYS A 76 8.03 17.45 -13.81
N ASP A 77 8.06 16.40 -14.64
CA ASP A 77 8.99 15.28 -14.59
C ASP A 77 8.87 14.41 -13.32
N THR A 78 7.77 14.52 -12.57
CA THR A 78 7.53 13.67 -11.40
C THR A 78 7.36 12.21 -11.82
N VAL A 79 8.05 11.31 -11.13
CA VAL A 79 7.94 9.86 -11.34
C VAL A 79 7.16 9.21 -10.20
N ARG A 80 6.72 7.97 -10.42
CA ARG A 80 6.04 7.12 -9.42
C ARG A 80 4.75 7.73 -8.92
N VAL A 81 4.01 8.40 -9.82
CA VAL A 81 2.70 8.96 -9.49
C VAL A 81 1.61 7.90 -9.56
N SER A 82 0.49 8.16 -8.89
CA SER A 82 -0.65 7.23 -8.89
C SER A 82 -1.21 7.02 -10.30
N ILE A 83 -1.72 5.83 -10.57
CA ILE A 83 -2.50 5.55 -11.79
C ILE A 83 -3.89 6.24 -11.77
N ASN A 84 -4.27 6.83 -10.64
CA ASN A 84 -5.45 7.68 -10.45
C ASN A 84 -5.01 9.11 -10.10
N GLN A 85 -4.34 9.76 -11.04
CA GLN A 85 -3.66 11.04 -10.81
C GLN A 85 -4.62 12.24 -10.86
N ALA A 86 -4.60 13.06 -9.80
CA ALA A 86 -5.22 14.38 -9.78
C ALA A 86 -4.29 15.43 -10.41
N LEU A 87 -4.72 16.03 -11.52
CA LEU A 87 -4.09 17.19 -12.15
C LEU A 87 -4.63 18.45 -11.47
N LYS A 88 -3.76 19.37 -11.08
CA LYS A 88 -4.11 20.60 -10.36
C LYS A 88 -3.38 21.80 -10.95
N TRP A 89 -4.08 22.92 -11.03
CA TRP A 89 -3.57 24.20 -11.49
C TRP A 89 -4.15 25.33 -10.63
N ASN A 90 -3.65 26.56 -10.81
CA ASN A 90 -4.27 27.74 -10.19
C ASN A 90 -5.54 28.13 -10.95
N ALA A 91 -6.54 28.66 -10.23
CA ALA A 91 -7.60 29.41 -10.88
C ALA A 91 -7.00 30.55 -11.71
N VAL A 92 -7.50 30.75 -12.92
CA VAL A 92 -6.99 31.77 -13.85
C VAL A 92 -7.60 33.13 -13.54
N ASP A 93 -6.79 34.17 -13.73
CA ASP A 93 -7.21 35.57 -13.77
C ASP A 93 -7.36 36.03 -15.23
N TYR A 94 -7.80 37.28 -15.41
CA TYR A 94 -8.05 37.89 -16.70
C TYR A 94 -7.24 39.19 -16.87
N PRO A 95 -6.81 39.54 -18.09
CA PRO A 95 -6.01 40.75 -18.34
C PRO A 95 -6.66 42.07 -17.89
N ASP A 96 -7.99 42.12 -17.85
CA ASP A 96 -8.78 43.27 -17.42
C ASP A 96 -8.98 43.36 -15.90
N GLY A 97 -8.51 42.35 -15.15
CA GLY A 97 -8.66 42.26 -13.70
C GLY A 97 -10.08 41.90 -13.23
N ILE A 98 -11.00 41.54 -14.14
CA ILE A 98 -12.36 41.11 -13.81
C ILE A 98 -12.40 39.59 -13.64
N THR A 99 -13.12 39.12 -12.61
CA THR A 99 -13.35 37.68 -12.42
C THR A 99 -14.58 37.23 -13.19
N TYR A 100 -14.41 36.23 -14.04
CA TYR A 100 -15.50 35.58 -14.77
C TYR A 100 -15.71 34.12 -14.29
N PRO A 101 -16.89 33.53 -14.52
CA PRO A 101 -17.08 32.09 -14.40
C PRO A 101 -16.24 31.34 -15.44
N THR A 102 -15.06 30.86 -15.02
CA THR A 102 -14.14 30.15 -15.92
C THR A 102 -14.33 28.64 -15.86
N LEU A 103 -14.45 28.01 -17.03
CA LEU A 103 -14.31 26.56 -17.19
C LEU A 103 -12.89 26.23 -17.69
N TYR A 104 -12.54 24.96 -17.72
CA TYR A 104 -11.23 24.50 -18.20
C TYR A 104 -11.39 23.38 -19.21
N ALA A 105 -10.46 23.36 -20.17
CA ALA A 105 -10.16 22.19 -20.97
C ALA A 105 -8.87 21.53 -20.52
N VAL A 106 -8.88 20.21 -20.49
CA VAL A 106 -7.77 19.39 -20.02
C VAL A 106 -7.45 18.36 -21.08
N GLN A 107 -6.17 18.28 -21.45
CA GLN A 107 -5.65 17.26 -22.35
C GLN A 107 -4.58 16.43 -21.67
N VAL A 108 -4.60 15.12 -21.93
CA VAL A 108 -3.58 14.16 -21.50
C VAL A 108 -3.26 13.24 -22.68
N SER A 109 -1.98 12.99 -22.92
CA SER A 109 -1.50 12.14 -24.00
C SER A 109 -0.20 11.44 -23.60
N GLU A 110 0.18 10.39 -24.33
CA GLU A 110 1.50 9.73 -24.21
C GLU A 110 2.55 10.39 -25.12
N ASP A 111 2.14 11.37 -25.95
CA ASP A 111 3.02 12.10 -26.86
C ASP A 111 2.96 13.61 -26.62
N THR A 112 4.08 14.31 -26.84
CA THR A 112 4.18 15.75 -26.59
C THR A 112 3.41 16.61 -27.59
N ALA A 113 3.05 16.05 -28.75
CA ALA A 113 2.31 16.73 -29.79
C ALA A 113 0.78 16.59 -29.61
N PHE A 114 0.33 15.78 -28.65
CA PHE A 114 -1.07 15.44 -28.41
C PHE A 114 -1.76 14.91 -29.67
N THR A 115 -1.06 14.07 -30.45
CA THR A 115 -1.60 13.46 -31.67
C THR A 115 -2.69 12.44 -31.36
N ALA A 116 -2.47 11.62 -30.33
CA ALA A 116 -3.45 10.70 -29.77
C ALA A 116 -3.72 11.08 -28.31
N LYS A 117 -4.84 11.77 -28.08
CA LYS A 117 -5.23 12.25 -26.75
C LYS A 117 -5.95 11.14 -26.00
N LEU A 118 -5.39 10.74 -24.86
CA LEU A 118 -6.06 9.86 -23.91
C LEU A 118 -7.24 10.57 -23.23
N ILE A 119 -7.03 11.84 -22.88
CA ILE A 119 -8.06 12.73 -22.35
C ILE A 119 -8.10 13.97 -23.24
N ASP A 120 -9.30 14.35 -23.67
CA ASP A 120 -9.59 15.61 -24.35
C ASP A 120 -10.98 16.07 -23.92
N THR A 121 -11.04 16.82 -22.83
CA THR A 121 -12.30 17.24 -22.22
C THR A 121 -12.33 18.74 -22.01
N ALA A 122 -13.52 19.32 -22.08
CA ALA A 122 -13.80 20.73 -21.82
C ALA A 122 -14.98 20.84 -20.84
N GLY A 123 -15.10 21.99 -20.18
CA GLY A 123 -16.18 22.25 -19.24
C GLY A 123 -15.88 21.85 -17.79
N VAL A 124 -14.62 21.64 -17.44
CA VAL A 124 -14.22 21.38 -16.04
C VAL A 124 -14.37 22.68 -15.25
N SER A 125 -15.17 22.69 -14.18
CA SER A 125 -15.51 23.93 -13.43
C SER A 125 -14.60 24.22 -12.25
N SER A 126 -13.73 23.28 -11.88
CA SER A 126 -12.78 23.42 -10.77
C SER A 126 -11.35 23.37 -11.29
N PRO A 127 -10.38 23.98 -10.60
CA PRO A 127 -8.98 23.99 -11.04
C PRO A 127 -8.25 22.66 -10.73
N THR A 128 -8.97 21.55 -10.90
CA THR A 128 -8.49 20.19 -10.68
C THR A 128 -9.26 19.22 -11.57
N PHE A 129 -8.58 18.17 -12.04
CA PHE A 129 -9.18 17.08 -12.81
C PHE A 129 -8.48 15.75 -12.48
N THR A 130 -9.24 14.72 -12.13
CA THR A 130 -8.67 13.40 -11.81
C THR A 130 -8.74 12.48 -13.01
N VAL A 131 -7.58 12.05 -13.48
CA VAL A 131 -7.44 11.01 -14.49
C VAL A 131 -7.35 9.67 -13.77
N THR A 132 -8.09 8.66 -14.24
CA THR A 132 -8.13 7.34 -13.60
C THR A 132 -7.72 6.26 -14.59
N LYS A 133 -7.24 5.12 -14.07
CA LYS A 133 -6.88 3.93 -14.86
C LYS A 133 -5.78 4.20 -15.90
N LEU A 134 -4.81 5.03 -15.56
CA LEU A 134 -3.61 5.19 -16.39
C LEU A 134 -2.81 3.88 -16.43
N ALA A 135 -2.11 3.62 -17.54
CA ALA A 135 -1.21 2.48 -17.63
C ALA A 135 -0.04 2.67 -16.65
N SER A 136 0.45 1.56 -16.08
CA SER A 136 1.60 1.56 -15.17
C SER A 136 2.90 1.84 -15.93
N ASP A 137 3.91 2.38 -15.23
CA ASP A 137 5.24 2.65 -15.79
C ASP A 137 5.22 3.44 -17.12
N THR A 138 4.23 4.33 -17.27
CA THR A 138 3.97 5.04 -18.53
C THR A 138 4.10 6.54 -18.31
N LYS A 139 4.77 7.21 -19.26
CA LYS A 139 4.97 8.66 -19.24
C LYS A 139 3.82 9.36 -19.94
N TYR A 140 3.16 10.28 -19.24
CA TYR A 140 2.06 11.08 -19.74
C TYR A 140 2.44 12.57 -19.78
N TYR A 141 1.92 13.25 -20.79
CA TYR A 141 2.01 14.69 -21.00
C TYR A 141 0.62 15.28 -20.81
N TRP A 142 0.54 16.44 -20.16
CA TRP A 142 -0.72 17.11 -19.91
C TRP A 142 -0.59 18.63 -20.01
N ARG A 143 -1.71 19.26 -20.38
CA ARG A 143 -1.85 20.72 -20.47
C ARG A 143 -3.29 21.13 -20.21
N VAL A 144 -3.47 22.38 -19.81
CA VAL A 144 -4.78 22.96 -19.45
C VAL A 144 -4.96 24.31 -20.13
N ALA A 145 -6.17 24.62 -20.56
CA ALA A 145 -6.56 25.95 -21.03
C ALA A 145 -7.80 26.42 -20.27
N GLY A 146 -7.88 27.72 -19.96
CA GLY A 146 -9.09 28.35 -19.45
C GLY A 146 -10.10 28.59 -20.58
N ILE A 147 -11.38 28.58 -20.24
CA ILE A 147 -12.50 28.84 -21.14
C ILE A 147 -13.38 29.92 -20.51
N ASN A 148 -13.56 31.03 -21.23
CA ASN A 148 -14.56 32.03 -20.88
C ASN A 148 -15.73 31.92 -21.87
N GLU A 149 -16.93 31.65 -21.35
CA GLU A 149 -18.12 31.30 -22.13
C GLU A 149 -17.88 30.07 -23.04
N SER A 150 -17.42 30.30 -24.27
CA SER A 150 -17.08 29.26 -25.25
C SER A 150 -15.74 29.50 -25.94
N LEU A 151 -14.99 30.52 -25.50
CA LEU A 151 -13.70 30.88 -26.07
C LEU A 151 -12.56 30.39 -25.20
N PHE A 152 -11.55 29.81 -25.85
CA PHE A 152 -10.37 29.26 -25.21
C PHE A 152 -9.30 30.33 -25.06
N GLY A 153 -8.74 30.42 -23.85
CA GLY A 153 -7.45 31.06 -23.63
C GLY A 153 -6.30 30.21 -24.19
N ALA A 154 -5.08 30.70 -24.04
CA ALA A 154 -3.90 29.93 -24.42
C ALA A 154 -3.71 28.70 -23.51
N TRP A 155 -3.20 27.62 -24.09
CA TRP A 155 -2.80 26.43 -23.34
C TRP A 155 -1.61 26.72 -22.44
N SER A 156 -1.57 26.07 -21.28
CA SER A 156 -0.39 26.01 -20.41
C SER A 156 0.81 25.40 -21.11
N ASP A 157 1.98 25.59 -20.50
CA ASP A 157 3.13 24.72 -20.77
C ASP A 157 2.73 23.25 -20.66
N VAL A 158 3.42 22.41 -21.43
CA VAL A 158 3.25 20.96 -21.36
C VAL A 158 4.07 20.43 -20.18
N TRP A 159 3.38 19.92 -19.16
CA TRP A 159 4.01 19.17 -18.08
C TRP A 159 3.87 17.68 -18.32
N ASN A 160 4.72 16.90 -17.66
CA ASN A 160 4.69 15.45 -17.77
C ASN A 160 4.93 14.78 -16.43
N PHE A 161 4.52 13.53 -16.34
CA PHE A 161 4.75 12.66 -15.18
C PHE A 161 4.84 11.20 -15.64
N THR A 162 5.41 10.34 -14.81
CA THR A 162 5.48 8.89 -15.04
C THR A 162 4.77 8.15 -13.92
N THR A 163 3.81 7.29 -14.29
CA THR A 163 3.03 6.49 -13.34
C THR A 163 3.89 5.45 -12.63
N LEU A 164 3.43 4.99 -11.47
CA LEU A 164 4.06 3.93 -10.70
C LEU A 164 4.15 2.64 -11.54
N SER A 165 5.28 1.95 -11.43
CA SER A 165 5.45 0.62 -12.02
C SER A 165 4.80 -0.46 -11.17
N LEU A 166 4.62 -1.65 -11.74
CA LEU A 166 4.32 -2.85 -10.95
C LEU A 166 5.42 -3.08 -9.89
N PRO A 167 5.09 -3.73 -8.75
CA PRO A 167 6.09 -4.12 -7.76
C PRO A 167 7.12 -5.07 -8.36
N GLN A 168 8.37 -4.97 -7.89
CA GLN A 168 9.42 -5.90 -8.29
C GLN A 168 9.20 -7.31 -7.70
N VAL A 169 9.98 -8.28 -8.16
CA VAL A 169 9.99 -9.64 -7.58
C VAL A 169 10.40 -9.56 -6.11
N THR A 170 9.64 -10.22 -5.24
CA THR A 170 9.91 -10.25 -3.80
C THR A 170 11.04 -11.22 -3.47
N SER A 171 12.01 -10.80 -2.65
CA SER A 171 13.09 -11.67 -2.15
C SER A 171 12.71 -12.33 -0.83
N LEU A 172 12.73 -13.66 -0.76
CA LEU A 172 12.43 -14.42 0.44
C LEU A 172 13.60 -14.38 1.44
N GLN A 173 13.33 -14.53 2.74
CA GLN A 173 14.34 -14.42 3.81
C GLN A 173 14.35 -15.64 4.75
N SER A 174 13.20 -16.06 5.27
CA SER A 174 13.14 -17.19 6.21
C SER A 174 11.78 -17.90 6.16
N PRO A 175 11.71 -19.22 6.38
CA PRO A 175 12.81 -20.18 6.48
C PRO A 175 13.66 -20.22 5.20
N LEU A 176 14.95 -20.53 5.31
CA LEU A 176 15.82 -20.69 4.14
C LEU A 176 15.29 -21.80 3.24
N ASN A 177 15.54 -21.68 1.93
CA ASN A 177 15.13 -22.70 0.97
C ASN A 177 15.76 -24.06 1.31
N GLY A 178 14.92 -25.08 1.50
CA GLY A 178 15.33 -26.43 1.90
C GLY A 178 15.50 -26.64 3.41
N ALA A 179 15.18 -25.65 4.26
CA ALA A 179 15.33 -25.80 5.70
C ALA A 179 14.52 -26.99 6.26
N THR A 180 15.12 -27.78 7.15
CA THR A 180 14.49 -28.90 7.85
C THR A 180 14.41 -28.62 9.35
N GLY A 181 13.50 -29.28 10.06
CA GLY A 181 13.36 -29.06 11.51
C GLY A 181 12.70 -27.72 11.85
N VAL A 182 11.89 -27.18 10.93
CA VAL A 182 11.20 -25.91 11.13
C VAL A 182 10.03 -26.11 12.09
N VAL A 183 9.89 -25.25 13.10
CA VAL A 183 8.80 -25.34 14.09
C VAL A 183 7.41 -25.37 13.43
N ILE A 184 6.44 -26.04 14.06
CA ILE A 184 5.06 -26.18 13.54
C ILE A 184 4.33 -24.86 13.28
N LYS A 185 4.78 -23.76 13.91
CA LYS A 185 4.30 -22.39 13.68
C LYS A 185 5.42 -21.50 13.12
N PRO A 186 5.85 -21.69 11.86
CA PRO A 186 6.97 -20.92 11.32
C PRO A 186 6.60 -19.46 11.12
N ASN A 187 7.57 -18.58 11.34
CA ASN A 187 7.50 -17.21 10.85
C ASN A 187 8.09 -17.15 9.43
N LEU A 188 7.24 -17.02 8.42
CA LEU A 188 7.68 -16.78 7.05
C LEU A 188 7.99 -15.31 6.89
N SER A 189 9.16 -14.96 6.38
CA SER A 189 9.60 -13.57 6.18
C SER A 189 10.30 -13.36 4.86
N TRP A 190 10.15 -12.16 4.32
CA TRP A 190 10.71 -11.71 3.05
C TRP A 190 11.22 -10.27 3.19
N ARG A 191 11.94 -9.77 2.18
CA ARG A 191 12.43 -8.39 2.17
C ARG A 191 11.35 -7.44 1.67
N ARG A 192 11.37 -6.20 2.17
CA ARG A 192 10.53 -5.13 1.64
C ARG A 192 10.83 -4.93 0.15
N THR A 193 9.80 -5.01 -0.67
CA THR A 193 9.87 -4.92 -2.12
C THR A 193 9.60 -3.49 -2.59
N LEU A 194 10.37 -3.03 -3.57
CA LEU A 194 10.19 -1.70 -4.15
C LEU A 194 8.82 -1.59 -4.81
N ASN A 195 8.14 -0.45 -4.61
CA ASN A 195 6.78 -0.19 -5.10
C ASN A 195 5.69 -1.10 -4.50
N ALA A 196 5.96 -1.88 -3.45
CA ALA A 196 4.93 -2.71 -2.81
C ALA A 196 4.13 -1.95 -1.74
N SER A 197 2.80 -2.11 -1.77
CA SER A 197 1.88 -1.67 -0.71
C SER A 197 1.35 -2.83 0.14
N SER A 198 1.30 -4.03 -0.44
CA SER A 198 0.93 -5.26 0.25
C SER A 198 1.56 -6.47 -0.43
N TYR A 199 1.35 -7.65 0.15
CA TYR A 199 1.86 -8.90 -0.39
C TYR A 199 0.76 -9.95 -0.45
N GLU A 200 0.86 -10.86 -1.40
CA GLU A 200 0.13 -12.11 -1.39
C GLU A 200 1.10 -13.25 -1.11
N LEU A 201 0.78 -14.06 -0.11
CA LEU A 201 1.53 -15.24 0.31
C LEU A 201 0.73 -16.50 -0.03
N GLN A 202 1.41 -17.43 -0.70
CA GLN A 202 0.90 -18.79 -0.93
C GLN A 202 1.74 -19.84 -0.21
N ILE A 203 1.07 -20.84 0.35
CA ILE A 203 1.68 -22.03 0.94
C ILE A 203 0.92 -23.26 0.46
N ASP A 204 1.66 -24.29 0.07
CA ASP A 204 1.09 -25.56 -0.39
C ASP A 204 2.04 -26.74 -0.08
N THR A 205 1.57 -27.97 -0.24
CA THR A 205 2.37 -29.21 -0.23
C THR A 205 2.91 -29.59 -1.60
N ILE A 206 2.54 -28.87 -2.65
CA ILE A 206 3.03 -29.05 -4.02
C ILE A 206 3.59 -27.72 -4.56
N SER A 207 4.68 -27.79 -5.33
CA SER A 207 5.37 -26.59 -5.85
C SER A 207 4.63 -25.87 -6.98
N SER A 208 3.60 -26.48 -7.55
CA SER A 208 2.79 -25.89 -8.63
C SER A 208 1.68 -24.95 -8.13
N PHE A 209 1.32 -25.03 -6.83
CA PHE A 209 0.24 -24.24 -6.23
C PHE A 209 -1.10 -24.34 -7.00
N THR A 210 -1.43 -25.52 -7.54
CA THR A 210 -2.69 -25.72 -8.29
C THR A 210 -3.93 -25.70 -7.39
N SER A 211 -3.78 -26.03 -6.11
CA SER A 211 -4.81 -25.88 -5.08
C SER A 211 -4.14 -25.49 -3.76
N PRO A 212 -3.70 -24.22 -3.64
CA PRO A 212 -2.89 -23.81 -2.52
C PRO A 212 -3.69 -23.98 -1.24
N ILE A 213 -3.10 -24.70 -0.27
CA ILE A 213 -3.66 -24.84 1.08
C ILE A 213 -4.00 -23.45 1.63
N ILE A 214 -3.20 -22.44 1.24
CA ILE A 214 -3.40 -21.04 1.60
C ILE A 214 -3.05 -20.11 0.46
N SER A 215 -3.94 -19.16 0.19
CA SER A 215 -3.67 -17.90 -0.48
C SER A 215 -4.17 -16.77 0.41
N LYS A 216 -3.27 -15.93 0.93
CA LYS A 216 -3.63 -14.80 1.80
C LYS A 216 -2.94 -13.52 1.38
N THR A 217 -3.72 -12.45 1.30
CA THR A 217 -3.20 -11.08 1.24
C THR A 217 -2.73 -10.68 2.65
N VAL A 218 -1.46 -10.31 2.75
CA VAL A 218 -0.82 -9.77 3.95
C VAL A 218 -0.62 -8.27 3.73
N LEU A 219 -1.35 -7.46 4.49
CA LEU A 219 -1.27 -6.00 4.41
C LEU A 219 0.00 -5.51 5.11
N ASP A 220 0.81 -4.73 4.39
CA ASP A 220 1.97 -3.96 4.87
C ASP A 220 2.87 -4.63 5.93
N SER A 221 3.04 -5.94 5.84
CA SER A 221 3.96 -6.71 6.68
C SER A 221 4.89 -7.52 5.80
N VAL A 222 6.15 -7.62 6.23
CA VAL A 222 7.20 -8.42 5.59
C VAL A 222 7.36 -9.80 6.23
N SER A 223 6.44 -10.16 7.12
CA SER A 223 6.42 -11.47 7.76
C SER A 223 5.02 -11.94 8.14
N LYS A 224 4.86 -13.26 8.27
CA LYS A 224 3.64 -13.89 8.74
C LYS A 224 3.96 -15.16 9.51
N ILE A 225 3.53 -15.20 10.77
CA ILE A 225 3.46 -16.44 11.55
C ILE A 225 2.31 -17.27 10.99
N PHE A 226 2.63 -18.50 10.63
CA PHE A 226 1.67 -19.44 10.08
C PHE A 226 1.34 -20.56 11.08
N SER A 227 0.10 -21.07 11.06
CA SER A 227 -0.38 -22.11 11.98
C SER A 227 -1.28 -23.10 11.24
N GLY A 228 -1.22 -24.38 11.58
CA GLY A 228 -2.00 -25.43 10.92
C GLY A 228 -1.19 -26.29 9.95
N LEU A 229 0.15 -26.19 10.01
CA LEU A 229 1.02 -27.16 9.34
C LEU A 229 1.04 -28.49 10.12
N LYS A 230 1.34 -29.57 9.41
CA LYS A 230 1.52 -30.90 9.97
C LYS A 230 3.02 -31.18 10.07
N THR A 231 3.42 -31.84 11.15
CA THR A 231 4.81 -32.27 11.38
C THR A 231 5.27 -33.26 10.30
N GLY A 232 6.58 -33.26 10.03
CA GLY A 232 7.21 -34.17 9.06
C GLY A 232 6.81 -33.96 7.61
N ARG A 233 6.11 -32.86 7.30
CA ARG A 233 5.71 -32.51 5.93
C ARG A 233 6.56 -31.38 5.37
N THR A 234 6.86 -31.49 4.08
CA THR A 234 7.44 -30.42 3.29
C THR A 234 6.35 -29.50 2.75
N TYR A 235 6.57 -28.20 2.90
CA TYR A 235 5.72 -27.15 2.36
C TYR A 235 6.52 -26.28 1.41
N PHE A 236 5.86 -25.86 0.33
CA PHE A 236 6.34 -24.90 -0.64
C PHE A 236 5.63 -23.58 -0.38
N TRP A 237 6.35 -22.47 -0.52
CA TRP A 237 5.79 -21.15 -0.34
C TRP A 237 6.42 -20.15 -1.31
N ARG A 238 5.61 -19.14 -1.66
CA ARG A 238 6.01 -18.03 -2.53
C ARG A 238 5.25 -16.78 -2.13
N VAL A 239 5.84 -15.62 -2.42
CA VAL A 239 5.27 -14.31 -2.14
C VAL A 239 5.32 -13.46 -3.39
N ARG A 240 4.26 -12.70 -3.67
CA ARG A 240 4.29 -11.60 -4.65
C ARG A 240 3.85 -10.30 -4.03
N ALA A 241 4.39 -9.19 -4.51
CA ALA A 241 4.02 -7.87 -4.06
C ALA A 241 2.86 -7.29 -4.88
N ILE A 242 2.06 -6.42 -4.27
CA ILE A 242 0.89 -5.78 -4.86
C ILE A 242 0.94 -4.27 -4.56
N ASN A 243 0.53 -3.45 -5.52
CA ASN A 243 0.32 -2.01 -5.36
C ASN A 243 -0.89 -1.51 -6.16
N GLU A 244 -1.09 -0.20 -6.21
CA GLU A 244 -2.20 0.39 -6.97
C GLU A 244 -2.10 0.19 -8.49
N ALA A 245 -0.87 0.06 -9.03
CA ALA A 245 -0.63 -0.19 -10.44
C ALA A 245 -0.95 -1.65 -10.82
N GLY A 246 -0.93 -2.57 -9.86
CA GLY A 246 -1.36 -3.95 -10.03
C GLY A 246 -0.56 -4.95 -9.19
N ILE A 247 -0.52 -6.18 -9.68
CA ILE A 247 0.10 -7.33 -9.03
C ILE A 247 1.45 -7.62 -9.69
N GLY A 248 2.50 -7.69 -8.87
CA GLY A 248 3.84 -8.05 -9.34
C GLY A 248 4.03 -9.56 -9.53
N GLU A 249 5.19 -9.93 -10.04
CA GLU A 249 5.58 -11.33 -10.25
C GLU A 249 5.77 -12.09 -8.93
N TRP A 250 5.56 -13.41 -8.99
CA TRP A 250 5.88 -14.30 -7.88
C TRP A 250 7.38 -14.35 -7.61
N SER A 251 7.74 -14.44 -6.33
CA SER A 251 9.08 -14.85 -5.91
C SER A 251 9.43 -16.24 -6.46
N GLU A 252 10.70 -16.61 -6.31
CA GLU A 252 11.08 -18.02 -6.33
C GLU A 252 10.22 -18.84 -5.37
N VAL A 253 10.05 -20.12 -5.70
CA VAL A 253 9.38 -21.08 -4.81
C VAL A 253 10.41 -21.63 -3.84
N TRP A 254 10.28 -21.29 -2.57
CA TRP A 254 11.09 -21.89 -1.51
C TRP A 254 10.33 -23.03 -0.85
N LYS A 255 11.06 -23.98 -0.28
CA LYS A 255 10.49 -25.08 0.50
C LYS A 255 11.09 -25.18 1.88
N PHE A 256 10.35 -25.74 2.82
CA PHE A 256 10.85 -26.13 4.13
C PHE A 256 10.12 -27.37 4.64
N THR A 257 10.76 -28.14 5.51
CA THR A 257 10.18 -29.31 6.16
C THR A 257 9.95 -28.99 7.63
N VAL A 258 8.69 -29.03 8.03
CA VAL A 258 8.30 -28.89 9.44
C VAL A 258 8.92 -30.04 10.22
N GLU A 259 9.42 -29.74 11.41
CA GLU A 259 9.95 -30.71 12.35
C GLU A 259 9.08 -31.97 12.30
N GLY A 260 9.71 -33.06 11.86
CA GLY A 260 9.13 -34.37 12.03
C GLY A 260 9.05 -34.64 13.52
N ILE A 261 8.10 -35.46 13.92
CA ILE A 261 8.40 -36.34 15.05
C ILE A 261 9.64 -37.08 14.58
N ILE A 262 10.83 -36.74 15.11
CA ILE A 262 12.02 -37.55 14.85
C ILE A 262 11.68 -38.85 15.54
N GLY A 263 11.19 -39.81 14.76
CA GLY A 263 11.23 -41.19 15.16
C GLY A 263 12.70 -41.50 15.35
N VAL A 264 13.19 -41.42 16.58
CA VAL A 264 13.83 -42.62 17.07
C VAL A 264 12.71 -43.64 17.08
N GLN A 265 12.68 -44.45 16.03
CA GLN A 265 12.05 -45.74 16.11
C GLN A 265 12.93 -46.59 17.05
N GLU A 266 12.84 -46.36 18.36
CA GLU A 266 12.39 -47.49 19.17
C GLU A 266 10.91 -47.53 18.83
N GLY A 267 10.43 -48.66 18.30
CA GLY A 267 9.10 -48.72 17.67
C GLY A 267 8.03 -48.04 18.50
N THR A 268 6.87 -47.82 17.92
CA THR A 268 5.71 -48.11 18.76
C THR A 268 5.89 -49.54 19.25
N PRO A 269 5.99 -49.84 20.55
CA PRO A 269 5.11 -50.82 21.08
C PRO A 269 3.92 -49.99 21.58
N ASN A 270 2.93 -49.69 20.75
CA ASN A 270 1.80 -50.60 20.80
C ASN A 270 2.23 -52.06 20.66
N VAL A 271 2.59 -52.65 21.81
CA VAL A 271 2.43 -54.01 22.32
C VAL A 271 3.56 -54.26 23.34
N SER A 272 3.47 -53.66 24.52
CA SER A 272 4.34 -53.98 25.66
C SER A 272 3.85 -53.25 26.89
N GLY A 273 2.86 -53.80 27.60
CA GLY A 273 2.71 -53.61 29.05
C GLY A 273 2.45 -52.22 29.64
N ILE A 274 3.13 -51.13 29.28
CA ILE A 274 3.45 -49.99 30.16
C ILE A 274 3.32 -48.64 29.43
N ASP A 275 2.52 -47.71 29.96
CA ASP A 275 2.56 -46.27 29.62
C ASP A 275 3.00 -45.43 30.83
N VAL A 276 3.64 -44.27 30.63
CA VAL A 276 4.16 -43.38 31.70
C VAL A 276 3.84 -41.91 31.43
N GLU A 277 2.85 -41.31 32.09
CA GLU A 277 2.53 -39.88 31.93
C GLU A 277 3.05 -39.04 33.12
N PHE A 278 3.55 -37.83 32.86
CA PHE A 278 3.92 -36.83 33.87
C PHE A 278 3.94 -35.42 33.27
N THR A 279 3.80 -34.39 34.11
CA THR A 279 3.96 -32.98 33.73
C THR A 279 5.42 -32.54 33.92
N ASN A 280 5.93 -31.70 33.02
CA ASN A 280 7.30 -31.16 33.08
C ASN A 280 7.25 -29.64 32.81
N PRO A 281 7.98 -28.76 33.54
CA PRO A 281 8.94 -29.02 34.64
C PRO A 281 8.30 -29.42 35.98
N ILE A 282 9.09 -30.08 36.85
CA ILE A 282 8.67 -30.52 38.19
C ILE A 282 9.46 -29.79 39.27
N GLU A 283 8.74 -29.22 40.25
CA GLU A 283 9.34 -28.40 41.33
C GLU A 283 9.59 -29.15 42.64
N LEU A 284 8.68 -30.05 43.07
CA LEU A 284 8.78 -30.70 44.39
C LEU A 284 8.52 -32.21 44.33
N LEU A 285 7.42 -32.64 43.72
CA LEU A 285 7.01 -34.04 43.59
C LEU A 285 6.73 -34.37 42.13
N ALA A 286 7.41 -35.38 41.60
CA ALA A 286 7.10 -35.95 40.30
C ALA A 286 6.05 -37.04 40.48
N GLN A 287 4.93 -36.95 39.77
CA GLN A 287 3.94 -38.03 39.73
C GLN A 287 3.99 -38.71 38.36
N PHE A 288 4.19 -40.01 38.36
CA PHE A 288 4.26 -40.86 37.17
C PHE A 288 3.04 -41.78 37.13
N THR A 289 2.26 -41.70 36.06
CA THR A 289 1.11 -42.59 35.86
C THR A 289 1.57 -43.79 35.04
N ILE A 290 1.67 -44.97 35.67
CA ILE A 290 2.15 -46.22 35.06
C ILE A 290 0.96 -47.12 34.72
N THR A 291 0.70 -47.41 33.45
CA THR A 291 -0.40 -48.30 33.06
C THR A 291 0.11 -49.68 32.69
N ASN A 292 -0.19 -50.71 33.47
CA ASN A 292 0.21 -52.09 33.21
C ASN A 292 -0.89 -52.93 32.51
N PHE A 293 -0.59 -53.65 31.44
CA PHE A 293 -1.55 -54.50 30.70
C PHE A 293 -1.60 -55.97 31.17
N SER A 294 -0.70 -56.38 32.08
CA SER A 294 -0.71 -57.69 32.74
C SER A 294 -0.10 -57.60 34.13
N LYS A 295 -0.43 -58.52 35.05
CA LYS A 295 0.15 -58.52 36.40
C LYS A 295 1.62 -58.95 36.34
N THR A 296 2.53 -58.00 36.51
CA THR A 296 3.96 -58.22 36.34
C THR A 296 4.76 -57.44 37.38
N HIS A 297 5.95 -57.94 37.71
CA HIS A 297 6.87 -57.25 38.58
C HIS A 297 7.50 -56.07 37.82
N THR A 298 7.32 -54.86 38.35
CA THR A 298 7.71 -53.60 37.73
C THR A 298 8.66 -52.85 38.66
N THR A 299 9.78 -52.39 38.10
CA THR A 299 10.71 -51.50 38.76
C THR A 299 10.67 -50.13 38.10
N VAL A 300 10.71 -49.07 38.89
CA VAL A 300 10.76 -47.69 38.46
C VAL A 300 11.97 -47.05 39.10
N SER A 301 12.92 -46.66 38.28
CA SER A 301 14.22 -46.13 38.67
C SER A 301 14.41 -44.73 38.11
N ILE A 302 15.14 -43.89 38.83
CA ILE A 302 15.57 -42.58 38.39
C ILE A 302 17.06 -42.65 38.12
N LEU A 303 17.48 -42.23 36.94
CA LEU A 303 18.86 -42.17 36.50
C LEU A 303 19.28 -40.72 36.27
N ASP A 304 20.55 -40.41 36.49
CA ASP A 304 21.13 -39.13 36.10
C ASP A 304 21.48 -39.10 34.59
N GLN A 305 21.98 -37.95 34.12
CA GLN A 305 22.38 -37.76 32.72
C GLN A 305 23.50 -38.69 32.23
N THR A 306 24.23 -39.35 33.14
CA THR A 306 25.27 -40.32 32.82
C THR A 306 24.76 -41.77 32.83
N GLY A 307 23.48 -41.96 33.19
CA GLY A 307 22.85 -43.28 33.34
C GLY A 307 23.08 -43.93 34.71
N ARG A 308 23.65 -43.21 35.68
CA ARG A 308 23.85 -43.72 37.04
C ARG A 308 22.53 -43.70 37.79
N LEU A 309 22.23 -44.78 38.52
CA LEU A 309 21.06 -44.88 39.40
C LEU A 309 21.11 -43.83 40.52
N VAL A 310 20.07 -43.00 40.57
CA VAL A 310 19.84 -41.95 41.58
C VAL A 310 18.88 -42.46 42.66
N SER A 311 17.78 -43.11 42.28
CA SER A 311 16.79 -43.65 43.22
C SER A 311 15.97 -44.76 42.57
N THR A 312 15.54 -45.76 43.34
CA THR A 312 14.45 -46.66 42.94
C THR A 312 13.19 -46.16 43.64
N VAL A 313 12.17 -45.78 42.87
CA VAL A 313 10.95 -45.13 43.39
C VAL A 313 9.78 -46.09 43.49
N PHE A 314 9.85 -47.22 42.78
CA PHE A 314 8.94 -48.34 42.95
C PHE A 314 9.63 -49.64 42.56
N ASP A 315 9.38 -50.71 43.30
CA ASP A 315 9.86 -52.07 43.02
C ASP A 315 8.84 -53.06 43.60
N GLY A 316 8.02 -53.68 42.75
CA GLY A 316 6.93 -54.54 43.20
C GLY A 316 6.00 -55.01 42.07
N GLU A 317 4.98 -55.77 42.41
CA GLU A 317 3.96 -56.20 41.43
C GLU A 317 2.92 -55.09 41.20
N ILE A 318 2.72 -54.70 39.94
CA ILE A 318 1.61 -53.81 39.54
C ILE A 318 0.50 -54.67 38.92
N PRO A 319 -0.71 -54.70 39.51
CA PRO A 319 -1.87 -55.36 38.90
C PRO A 319 -2.22 -54.76 37.53
N THR A 320 -2.96 -55.47 36.69
CA THR A 320 -3.46 -54.90 35.43
C THR A 320 -4.27 -53.62 35.70
N GLY A 321 -3.90 -52.52 35.06
CA GLY A 321 -4.49 -51.19 35.29
C GLY A 321 -3.43 -50.11 35.50
N THR A 322 -3.88 -48.92 35.89
CA THR A 322 -3.01 -47.75 36.05
C THR A 322 -2.68 -47.50 37.52
N MET A 323 -1.41 -47.19 37.81
CA MET A 323 -0.91 -46.88 39.15
C MET A 323 -0.06 -45.61 39.11
N ALA A 324 -0.30 -44.70 40.04
CA ALA A 324 0.55 -43.53 40.23
C ALA A 324 1.75 -43.90 41.11
N VAL A 325 2.95 -43.49 40.70
CA VAL A 325 4.19 -43.57 41.48
C VAL A 325 4.72 -42.17 41.68
N GLU A 326 5.17 -41.86 42.89
CA GLU A 326 5.69 -40.54 43.22
C GLU A 326 7.19 -40.58 43.45
N TRP A 327 7.88 -39.51 43.03
CA TRP A 327 9.29 -39.29 43.33
C TRP A 327 9.50 -37.92 43.96
N ASP A 328 10.07 -37.92 45.17
CA ASP A 328 10.46 -36.73 45.90
C ASP A 328 11.78 -36.16 45.36
N THR A 329 11.70 -35.00 44.73
CA THR A 329 12.85 -34.34 44.09
C THR A 329 13.64 -33.45 45.04
N ARG A 330 13.22 -33.31 46.32
CA ARG A 330 13.86 -32.40 47.29
C ARG A 330 15.30 -32.78 47.61
N MET A 331 15.67 -34.04 47.45
CA MET A 331 17.01 -34.56 47.76
C MET A 331 17.97 -34.58 46.56
N VAL A 332 17.54 -34.13 45.37
CA VAL A 332 18.38 -34.12 44.15
C VAL A 332 18.59 -32.71 43.60
N ALA A 333 19.64 -32.46 42.81
CA ALA A 333 19.90 -31.12 42.27
C ALA A 333 18.93 -30.76 41.12
N SER A 334 18.85 -29.47 40.74
CA SER A 334 18.23 -29.07 39.48
C SER A 334 19.02 -29.68 38.32
N GLY A 335 18.34 -30.32 37.37
CA GLY A 335 19.03 -30.97 36.27
C GLY A 335 18.14 -31.87 35.42
N VAL A 336 18.77 -32.58 34.49
CA VAL A 336 18.12 -33.58 33.66
C VAL A 336 18.28 -34.95 34.32
N TYR A 337 17.14 -35.62 34.52
CA TYR A 337 17.07 -37.00 34.97
C TYR A 337 16.27 -37.84 33.98
N PHE A 338 16.34 -39.15 34.13
CA PHE A 338 15.59 -40.09 33.33
C PHE A 338 14.80 -41.03 34.26
N VAL A 339 13.49 -41.13 34.07
CA VAL A 339 12.69 -42.19 34.68
C VAL A 339 12.82 -43.43 33.80
N GLU A 340 13.20 -44.55 34.38
CA GLU A 340 13.30 -45.84 33.74
C GLU A 340 12.30 -46.80 34.39
N VAL A 341 11.36 -47.32 33.61
CA VAL A 341 10.42 -48.34 34.04
C VAL A 341 10.78 -49.66 33.38
N ARG A 342 10.99 -50.72 34.16
CA ARG A 342 11.18 -52.08 33.65
C ARG A 342 10.07 -53.00 34.14
N SER A 343 9.44 -53.73 33.23
CA SER A 343 8.48 -54.78 33.58
C SER A 343 8.51 -55.89 32.54
N SER A 344 8.48 -57.15 32.96
CA SER A 344 8.47 -58.33 32.05
C SER A 344 9.53 -58.34 30.94
N GLY A 345 10.73 -57.82 31.23
CA GLY A 345 11.83 -57.73 30.26
C GLY A 345 11.75 -56.53 29.31
N GLU A 346 10.72 -55.71 29.43
CA GLU A 346 10.50 -54.48 28.68
C GLU A 346 11.07 -53.30 29.47
N ARG A 347 11.54 -52.26 28.76
CA ARG A 347 12.17 -51.08 29.33
C ARG A 347 11.64 -49.83 28.64
N VAL A 348 11.10 -48.90 29.42
CA VAL A 348 10.67 -47.58 28.96
C VAL A 348 11.49 -46.53 29.70
N THR A 349 12.06 -45.57 28.98
CA THR A 349 12.81 -44.45 29.59
C THR A 349 12.22 -43.12 29.15
N LYS A 350 11.89 -42.22 30.08
CA LYS A 350 11.44 -40.85 29.77
C LYS A 350 12.31 -39.79 30.46
N LYS A 351 12.59 -38.70 29.74
CA LYS A 351 13.38 -37.57 30.24
C LYS A 351 12.52 -36.66 31.11
N ILE A 352 13.02 -36.29 32.28
CA ILE A 352 12.41 -35.34 33.20
C ILE A 352 13.41 -34.20 33.52
N VAL A 353 12.91 -32.99 33.72
CA VAL A 353 13.70 -31.83 34.14
C VAL A 353 13.21 -31.36 35.50
N THR A 354 14.10 -31.37 36.49
CA THR A 354 13.85 -30.81 37.82
C THR A 354 14.37 -29.38 37.87
N VAL A 355 13.57 -28.47 38.43
CA VAL A 355 13.95 -27.07 38.64
C VAL A 355 13.65 -26.74 40.10
N LYS A 356 14.69 -26.37 40.85
CA LYS A 356 14.61 -25.85 42.21
C LYS A 356 14.83 -24.34 42.26
#